data_AF-A0A0M3JHQ2-F1
#
_entry.id   AF-A0A0M3JHQ2-F1
#
_cell.length_a   1.000
_cell.length_b   1.000
_cell.length_c   1.000
_cell.angle_alpha   90.00
_cell.angle_beta   90.00
_cell.angle_gamma   90.00
#
_symmetry.space_group_name_H-M   'P 1'
#
loop_
_entity.id
_entity.type
_entity.pdbx_description
1 polymer ?
#
loop_
_entity_poly.entity_id
_entity_poly.type
_entity_poly.pdbx_seq_one_letter_code
_entity_poly.pdbx_strand_id
1 'polypeptide(L)'
;MQSKNSSEQTREFARKLAEQINSNHLRSEIDDAVKAFVEMASKTFGVEFQGTPPWPDSRVSLAMQNVQARIRMVSAYLFSQLALFFNKLPGCLLVLGSSNVDES
;
A
#
# COMPACT_ATOMS: atom_id res chain seq x y z
N MET A 1 -2.05 -0.93 5.33
CA MET A 1 -1.94 -1.57 3.99
C MET A 1 -0.65 -2.36 3.94
N GLN A 2 -0.74 -3.67 4.11
CA GLN A 2 0.42 -4.56 4.22
C GLN A 2 0.84 -5.09 2.86
N SER A 3 2.13 -5.33 2.69
CA SER A 3 2.66 -6.25 1.67
C SER A 3 3.27 -7.48 2.33
N LYS A 4 3.64 -8.49 1.54
CA LYS A 4 4.31 -9.73 1.98
C LYS A 4 5.58 -9.48 2.81
N ASN A 5 6.26 -8.37 2.55
CA ASN A 5 7.50 -7.99 3.24
C ASN A 5 7.25 -7.22 4.55
N SER A 6 6.00 -6.97 4.94
CA SER A 6 5.67 -6.28 6.19
C SER A 6 5.82 -7.21 7.40
N SER A 7 6.51 -6.76 8.45
CA SER A 7 6.69 -7.54 9.68
C SER A 7 5.42 -7.60 10.53
N GLU A 8 5.28 -8.64 11.36
CA GLU A 8 4.17 -8.75 12.31
C GLU A 8 4.22 -7.65 13.38
N GLN A 9 5.42 -7.26 13.81
CA GLN A 9 5.62 -6.21 14.81
C GLN A 9 5.05 -4.85 14.35
N THR A 10 5.32 -4.44 13.12
CA THR A 10 4.81 -3.15 12.59
C THR A 10 3.29 -3.14 12.48
N ARG A 11 2.68 -4.30 12.17
CA ARG A 11 1.22 -4.48 12.17
C ARG A 11 0.65 -4.30 13.56
N GLU A 12 1.27 -4.94 14.54
CA GLU A 12 0.80 -4.90 15.92
C GLU A 12 0.92 -3.51 16.53
N PHE A 13 1.99 -2.76 16.22
CA PHE A 13 2.11 -1.37 16.64
C PHE A 13 1.03 -0.48 16.03
N ALA A 14 0.73 -0.64 14.74
CA ALA A 14 -0.34 0.12 14.08
C ALA A 14 -1.72 -0.18 14.69
N ARG A 15 -2.01 -1.45 15.02
CA ARG A 15 -3.25 -1.87 15.68
C ARG A 15 -3.36 -1.27 17.08
N LYS A 16 -2.32 -1.43 17.91
CA LYS A 16 -2.29 -0.92 19.29
C LYS A 16 -2.47 0.60 19.33
N LEU A 17 -1.79 1.32 18.45
CA LEU A 17 -1.92 2.77 18.37
C LEU A 17 -3.35 3.18 18.00
N ALA A 18 -3.94 2.52 17.00
CA ALA A 18 -5.31 2.80 16.57
C ALA A 18 -6.35 2.56 17.68
N GLU A 19 -6.14 1.54 18.51
CA GLU A 19 -6.95 1.24 19.69
C GLU A 19 -6.80 2.32 20.77
N GLN A 20 -5.57 2.78 21.03
CA GLN A 20 -5.29 3.82 22.01
C GLN A 20 -5.94 5.16 21.67
N ILE A 21 -6.05 5.49 20.38
CA ILE A 21 -6.64 6.75 19.90
C ILE A 21 -8.10 6.61 19.46
N ASN A 22 -8.71 5.43 19.61
CA ASN A 22 -10.08 5.10 19.20
C ASN A 22 -10.39 5.44 17.72
N SER A 23 -9.46 5.10 16.82
CA SER A 23 -9.65 5.28 15.37
C SER A 23 -10.20 4.01 14.71
N ASN A 24 -10.97 4.15 13.62
CA ASN A 24 -11.42 3.01 12.82
C ASN A 24 -10.26 2.44 12.00
N HIS A 25 -9.69 1.31 12.44
CA HIS A 25 -8.52 0.69 11.82
C HIS A 25 -8.92 -0.32 10.73
N LEU A 26 -8.58 -0.02 9.48
CA LEU A 26 -8.79 -0.93 8.35
C LEU A 26 -7.52 -1.67 7.96
N ARG A 27 -7.57 -2.99 7.97
CA ARG A 27 -6.50 -3.87 7.47
C ARG A 27 -6.80 -4.29 6.04
N SER A 28 -5.82 -4.15 5.16
CA SER A 28 -5.90 -4.58 3.76
C SER A 28 -4.51 -4.98 3.26
N GLU A 29 -4.47 -6.02 2.43
CA GLU A 29 -3.28 -6.55 1.76
C GLU A 29 -3.24 -6.05 0.31
N ILE A 30 -2.08 -5.55 -0.12
CA ILE A 30 -1.90 -4.99 -1.47
C ILE A 30 -1.24 -5.97 -2.44
N ASP A 31 -0.83 -7.15 -1.96
CA ASP A 31 0.04 -8.06 -2.72
C ASP A 31 -0.62 -8.56 -4.00
N ASP A 32 -1.92 -8.83 -3.99
CA ASP A 32 -2.66 -9.24 -5.19
C ASP A 32 -2.71 -8.12 -6.24
N ALA A 33 -2.93 -6.88 -5.81
CA ALA A 33 -2.90 -5.72 -6.71
C ALA A 33 -1.49 -5.52 -7.28
N VAL A 34 -0.45 -5.57 -6.44
CA VAL A 34 0.95 -5.47 -6.88
C VAL A 34 1.27 -6.57 -7.88
N LYS A 35 0.89 -7.81 -7.59
CA LYS A 35 1.09 -8.98 -8.47
C LYS A 35 0.44 -8.76 -9.83
N ALA A 36 -0.81 -8.28 -9.87
CA ALA A 36 -1.49 -7.98 -11.13
C ALA A 36 -0.73 -6.95 -11.99
N PHE A 37 -0.20 -5.88 -11.38
CA PHE A 37 0.62 -4.89 -12.08
C PHE A 37 1.95 -5.47 -12.59
N VAL A 38 2.62 -6.31 -11.80
CA VAL A 38 3.88 -6.95 -12.20
C VAL A 38 3.66 -7.97 -13.32
N GLU A 39 2.59 -8.75 -13.26
CA GLU A 39 2.21 -9.69 -14.33
C GLU A 39 1.86 -8.97 -15.63
N MET A 40 1.14 -7.86 -15.55
CA MET A 40 0.84 -7.00 -16.71
C MET A 40 2.14 -6.48 -17.35
N ALA A 41 3.08 -5.96 -16.55
CA ALA A 41 4.38 -5.54 -17.06
C ALA A 41 5.15 -6.70 -17.69
N SER A 42 5.13 -7.88 -17.05
CA SER A 42 5.85 -9.06 -17.54
C SER A 42 5.32 -9.52 -18.90
N LYS A 43 4.00 -9.55 -19.07
CA LYS A 43 3.35 -9.85 -20.35
C LYS A 43 3.68 -8.82 -21.43
N THR A 44 3.78 -7.55 -21.06
CA THR A 44 4.02 -6.45 -22.01
C THR A 44 5.45 -6.46 -22.54
N PHE A 45 6.43 -6.70 -21.66
CA PHE A 45 7.85 -6.71 -22.03
C PHE A 45 8.36 -8.09 -22.45
N GLY A 46 7.57 -9.16 -22.25
CA GLY A 46 8.01 -10.54 -22.49
C GLY A 46 9.11 -11.01 -21.53
N VAL A 47 9.28 -10.33 -20.40
CA VAL A 47 10.31 -10.60 -19.39
C VAL A 47 9.63 -10.89 -18.06
N GLU A 48 10.07 -11.92 -17.36
CA GLU A 48 9.54 -12.24 -16.04
C GLU A 48 10.20 -11.35 -14.98
N PHE A 49 9.43 -10.45 -14.38
CA PHE A 49 9.88 -9.61 -13.26
C PHE A 49 9.62 -10.25 -11.89
N GLN A 50 9.16 -11.52 -11.86
CA GLN A 50 8.84 -12.24 -10.63
C GLN A 50 10.12 -12.56 -9.85
N GLY A 51 10.17 -12.13 -8.59
CA GLY A 51 11.30 -12.38 -7.71
C GLY A 51 11.06 -11.78 -6.32
N THR A 52 11.78 -12.32 -5.34
CA THR A 52 11.83 -11.75 -3.99
C THR A 52 12.95 -10.72 -3.95
N PRO A 53 12.78 -9.55 -3.30
CA PRO A 53 13.87 -8.62 -3.07
C PRO A 53 15.07 -9.32 -2.38
N PRO A 54 16.32 -8.90 -2.68
CA PRO A 54 16.71 -7.85 -3.61
C PRO A 54 16.76 -8.33 -5.07
N TRP A 55 16.30 -7.49 -6.01
CA TRP A 55 16.52 -7.72 -7.44
C TRP A 55 17.95 -7.35 -7.84
N PRO A 56 18.57 -8.05 -8.82
CA PRO A 56 19.93 -7.76 -9.28
C PRO A 56 20.07 -6.37 -9.92
N ASP A 57 19.04 -5.91 -10.64
CA ASP A 57 19.03 -4.59 -11.30
C ASP A 57 18.35 -3.55 -10.39
N SER A 58 19.06 -2.47 -10.10
CA SER A 58 18.58 -1.37 -9.26
C SER A 58 17.33 -0.68 -9.84
N ARG A 59 17.20 -0.62 -11.18
CA ARG A 59 16.01 -0.06 -11.85
C ARG A 59 14.79 -0.92 -11.59
N VAL A 60 14.93 -2.24 -11.65
CA VAL A 60 13.84 -3.18 -11.37
C VAL A 60 13.45 -3.07 -9.91
N SER A 61 14.42 -3.04 -9.00
CA SER A 61 14.16 -2.85 -7.57
C SER A 61 13.39 -1.56 -7.27
N LEU A 62 13.83 -0.43 -7.84
CA LEU A 62 13.16 0.86 -7.67
C LEU A 62 11.76 0.86 -8.28
N ALA A 63 11.58 0.26 -9.46
CA ALA A 63 10.27 0.13 -10.11
C ALA A 63 9.29 -0.68 -9.24
N MET A 64 9.74 -1.80 -8.67
CA MET A 64 8.90 -2.64 -7.81
C MET A 64 8.52 -1.94 -6.50
N GLN A 65 9.45 -1.16 -5.92
CA GLN A 65 9.16 -0.33 -4.74
C GLN A 65 8.16 0.78 -5.06
N ASN A 66 8.34 1.45 -6.21
CA ASN A 66 7.44 2.51 -6.67
C ASN A 66 6.02 1.99 -6.91
N VAL A 67 5.86 0.83 -7.56
CA VAL A 67 4.53 0.21 -7.76
C VAL A 67 3.85 -0.05 -6.41
N GLN A 68 4.57 -0.64 -5.45
CA GLN A 68 4.02 -0.86 -4.11
C GLN A 68 3.61 0.45 -3.42
N ALA A 69 4.42 1.51 -3.51
CA ALA A 69 4.11 2.81 -2.92
C ALA A 69 2.88 3.46 -3.57
N ARG A 70 2.80 3.44 -4.90
CA ARG A 70 1.68 4.05 -5.66
C ARG A 70 0.37 3.29 -5.47
N ILE A 71 0.41 1.96 -5.37
CA ILE A 71 -0.79 1.17 -5.07
C ILE A 71 -1.35 1.54 -3.68
N ARG A 72 -0.49 1.70 -2.66
CA ARG A 72 -0.95 2.18 -1.34
C ARG A 72 -1.65 3.53 -1.43
N MET A 73 -1.08 4.45 -2.21
CA MET A 73 -1.68 5.78 -2.40
C MET A 73 -3.07 5.67 -3.06
N VAL A 74 -3.21 4.93 -4.16
CA VAL A 74 -4.50 4.72 -4.82
C VAL A 74 -5.52 4.05 -3.89
N SER A 75 -5.11 3.01 -3.14
CA SER A 75 -5.97 2.36 -2.16
C SER A 75 -6.42 3.30 -1.04
N ALA A 76 -5.55 4.20 -0.57
CA ALA A 76 -5.90 5.19 0.47
C ALA A 76 -7.00 6.14 0.00
N TYR A 77 -6.88 6.66 -1.21
CA TYR A 77 -7.92 7.52 -1.80
C TYR A 77 -9.22 6.75 -2.03
N LEU A 78 -9.16 5.52 -2.54
CA LEU A 78 -10.35 4.70 -2.74
C LEU A 78 -11.09 4.44 -1.41
N PHE A 79 -10.37 4.06 -0.36
CA PHE A 79 -10.97 3.83 0.96
C PHE A 79 -11.48 5.13 1.58
N SER A 80 -10.81 6.27 1.40
CA SER A 80 -11.28 7.55 1.93
C SER A 80 -12.66 7.95 1.39
N GLN A 81 -12.95 7.57 0.14
CA GLN A 81 -14.23 7.86 -0.53
C GLN A 81 -15.30 6.81 -0.20
N LEU A 82 -14.91 5.54 -0.07
CA LEU A 82 -15.87 4.45 0.17
C LEU A 82 -16.15 4.16 1.65
N ALA A 83 -15.25 4.51 2.57
CA ALA A 83 -15.41 4.16 3.98
C ALA A 83 -16.69 4.76 4.59
N LEU A 84 -17.01 6.03 4.28
CA LEU A 84 -18.24 6.65 4.77
C LEU A 84 -19.49 6.05 4.12
N PHE A 85 -19.40 5.69 2.84
CA PHE A 85 -20.48 4.98 2.15
C PHE A 85 -20.82 3.66 2.84
N PHE A 86 -19.82 2.84 3.20
CA PHE A 86 -20.04 1.59 3.94
C PHE A 86 -20.63 1.80 5.32
N ASN A 87 -20.27 2.91 5.99
CA ASN A 87 -20.83 3.27 7.30
C ASN A 87 -22.21 3.97 7.20
N LYS A 88 -22.78 4.11 5.99
CA LYS A 88 -24.03 4.85 5.73
C LYS A 88 -23.99 6.29 6.26
N LEU A 89 -22.80 6.89 6.27
CA LEU A 89 -22.59 8.27 6.68
C LEU A 89 -22.40 9.15 5.43
N PRO A 90 -22.97 10.36 5.41
CA PRO A 90 -22.71 11.33 4.35
C PRO A 90 -21.29 11.92 4.48
N GLY A 91 -20.68 12.31 3.37
CA GLY A 91 -19.42 13.06 3.33
C GLY A 91 -18.26 12.35 2.64
N CYS A 92 -17.05 12.91 2.81
CA CYS A 92 -15.79 12.34 2.33
C CYS A 92 -14.70 12.45 3.41
N LEU A 93 -13.69 11.60 3.34
CA LEU A 93 -12.51 11.68 4.21
C LEU A 93 -11.37 12.38 3.48
N LEU A 94 -10.63 13.23 4.20
CA LEU A 94 -9.38 13.82 3.71
C LEU A 94 -8.22 12.84 3.94
N VAL A 95 -7.44 12.56 2.89
CA VAL A 95 -6.24 11.72 3.00
C VAL A 95 -5.08 12.54 3.57
N LEU A 96 -4.52 12.10 4.69
CA LEU A 96 -3.35 12.74 5.33
C LEU A 96 -2.05 12.08 4.86
N GLY A 97 -1.11 12.90 4.37
CA GLY A 97 0.26 12.47 4.10
C GLY A 97 1.14 12.54 5.35
N SER A 98 2.20 11.73 5.39
CA SER A 98 3.11 11.64 6.55
C SER A 98 4.58 11.86 6.18
N SER A 99 4.86 12.49 5.03
CA SER A 99 6.24 12.82 4.66
C SER A 99 6.76 13.93 5.58
N ASN A 100 8.00 13.77 6.05
CA ASN A 100 8.67 14.76 6.87
C ASN A 100 9.45 15.76 6.01
N VAL A 101 9.94 16.83 6.64
CA VAL A 101 10.66 17.92 5.97
C VAL A 101 12.01 17.47 5.39
N ASP A 102 12.64 16.45 5.98
CA ASP A 102 13.95 15.95 5.56
C ASP A 102 13.85 15.04 4.32
N GLU A 103 12.67 14.49 4.05
CA GLU A 103 12.37 13.56 2.96
C GLU A 103 11.67 14.22 1.76
N SER A 104 11.28 15.49 1.88
CA SER A 104 10.49 16.24 0.87
C SER A 104 11.35 16.89 -0.22
#